data_AF-A0A1B7V2L5-F1
#
_entry.id   AF-A0A1B7V2L5-F1
#
_cell.length_a   1.000
_cell.length_b   1.000
_cell.length_c   1.000
_cell.angle_alpha   90.00
_cell.angle_beta   90.00
_cell.angle_gamma   90.00
#
_symmetry.space_group_name_H-M   'P 1'
#
loop_
_entity.id
_entity.type
_entity.pdbx_description
1 polymer ?
#
loop_
_entity_poly.entity_id
_entity_poly.type
_entity_poly.pdbx_seq_one_letter_code
_entity_poly.pdbx_strand_id
1 'polypeptide(L)'
;MALITTGNGFIRNLEKFGALGVYVPLEGGYEGRYLRRLRATGYVALHITARGLGDVAAYLMQVHGVRPPHLGKRSNSSGAAVGDVYYLPPMISSHLAQLPPKSKGLVLWIIEGNILSDQEVEYLMNLPKLEPRVKVVIERGGDRTFRWTPLEKTLLAS
;
A
#
# COMPACT_ATOMS: atom_id res chain seq x y z
N MET A 1 -11.20 -23.43 6.18
CA MET A 1 -10.94 -22.45 5.10
C MET A 1 -11.95 -22.68 3.99
N ALA A 2 -12.62 -21.64 3.48
CA ALA A 2 -13.64 -21.82 2.44
C ALA A 2 -12.99 -22.03 1.06
N LEU A 3 -13.36 -23.10 0.35
CA LEU A 3 -12.89 -23.42 -1.00
C LEU A 3 -13.36 -22.36 -2.03
N ILE A 4 -14.57 -21.83 -1.84
CA ILE A 4 -15.15 -20.77 -2.67
C ILE A 4 -15.11 -19.46 -1.89
N THR A 5 -14.17 -18.58 -2.27
CA THR A 5 -14.08 -17.21 -1.75
C THR A 5 -14.56 -16.22 -2.80
N THR A 6 -15.75 -15.66 -2.58
CA THR A 6 -16.34 -14.63 -3.45
C THR A 6 -15.71 -13.26 -3.22
N GLY A 7 -15.24 -12.98 -1.99
CA GLY A 7 -14.63 -11.69 -1.63
C GLY A 7 -15.63 -10.54 -1.47
N ASN A 8 -16.93 -10.76 -1.67
CA ASN A 8 -17.95 -9.71 -1.66
C ASN A 8 -17.99 -8.94 -0.33
N GLY A 9 -17.88 -9.64 0.80
CA GLY A 9 -17.84 -9.01 2.12
C GLY A 9 -16.58 -8.15 2.32
N PHE A 10 -15.44 -8.60 1.81
CA PHE A 10 -14.19 -7.85 1.85
C PHE A 10 -14.27 -6.58 1.00
N ILE A 11 -14.73 -6.70 -0.25
CA ILE A 11 -14.88 -5.57 -1.19
C ILE A 11 -15.85 -4.53 -0.64
N ARG A 12 -17.02 -4.97 -0.13
CA ARG A 12 -18.01 -4.06 0.46
C ARG A 12 -17.45 -3.30 1.66
N ASN A 13 -16.68 -3.98 2.52
CA ASN A 13 -16.05 -3.33 3.66
C ASN A 13 -14.95 -2.36 3.21
N LEU A 14 -14.17 -2.69 2.18
CA LEU A 14 -13.16 -1.79 1.64
C LEU A 14 -13.79 -0.54 1.02
N GLU A 15 -14.90 -0.69 0.30
CA GLU A 15 -15.66 0.43 -0.26
C GLU A 15 -16.28 1.30 0.85
N LYS A 16 -16.75 0.69 1.94
CA LYS A 16 -17.34 1.40 3.09
C LYS A 16 -16.30 2.15 3.94
N PHE A 17 -15.20 1.50 4.30
CA PHE A 17 -14.23 2.05 5.25
C PHE A 17 -13.05 2.76 4.59
N GLY A 18 -12.78 2.51 3.30
CA GLY A 18 -11.64 3.07 2.58
C GLY A 18 -10.31 2.39 2.88
N ALA A 19 -10.06 2.05 4.14
CA ALA A 19 -8.83 1.41 4.60
C ALA A 19 -9.12 0.17 5.47
N LEU A 20 -8.45 -0.94 5.17
CA LEU A 20 -8.56 -2.20 5.92
C LEU A 20 -7.20 -2.69 6.39
N GLY A 21 -7.16 -3.23 7.61
CA GLY A 21 -6.09 -4.10 8.07
C GLY A 21 -6.46 -5.55 7.80
N VAL A 22 -5.57 -6.31 7.16
CA VAL A 22 -5.74 -7.74 6.90
C VAL A 22 -4.72 -8.54 7.70
N TYR A 23 -5.12 -9.73 8.11
CA TYR A 23 -4.26 -10.70 8.76
C TYR A 23 -4.28 -11.96 7.91
N VAL A 24 -3.11 -12.33 7.44
CA VAL A 24 -2.91 -13.34 6.41
C VAL A 24 -2.23 -14.57 7.00
N PRO A 25 -2.54 -15.78 6.54
CA PRO A 25 -1.74 -16.95 6.88
C PRO A 25 -0.29 -16.77 6.43
N LEU A 26 0.65 -17.08 7.33
CA LEU A 26 2.08 -16.81 7.14
C LEU A 26 2.71 -17.67 6.05
N GLU A 27 2.05 -18.75 5.65
CA GLU A 27 2.44 -19.56 4.50
C GLU A 27 2.22 -18.84 3.15
N GLY A 28 1.46 -17.75 3.13
CA GLY A 28 1.18 -16.95 1.93
C GLY A 28 0.23 -17.62 0.92
N GLY A 29 -0.09 -16.90 -0.17
CA GLY A 29 -0.90 -17.39 -1.28
C GLY A 29 -2.42 -17.22 -1.13
N TYR A 30 -2.89 -16.70 0.00
CA TYR A 30 -4.32 -16.47 0.25
C TYR A 30 -4.75 -15.05 -0.12
N GLU A 31 -3.89 -14.07 0.13
CA GLU A 31 -4.04 -12.65 -0.21
C GLU A 31 -4.33 -12.45 -1.70
N GLY A 32 -3.62 -13.19 -2.57
CA GLY A 32 -3.80 -13.14 -4.02
C GLY A 32 -5.23 -13.46 -4.48
N ARG A 33 -5.98 -14.26 -3.71
CA ARG A 33 -7.38 -14.59 -4.02
C ARG A 33 -8.27 -13.37 -3.86
N TYR A 34 -8.15 -12.65 -2.75
CA TYR A 34 -8.92 -11.43 -2.47
C TYR A 34 -8.54 -10.29 -3.40
N LEU A 35 -7.24 -10.16 -3.69
CA LEU A 35 -6.75 -9.22 -4.68
C LEU A 35 -7.33 -9.49 -6.09
N ARG A 36 -7.39 -10.77 -6.51
CA ARG A 36 -7.99 -11.12 -7.81
C ARG A 36 -9.47 -10.74 -7.86
N ARG A 37 -10.20 -10.83 -6.75
CA ARG A 37 -11.59 -10.36 -6.66
C ARG A 37 -11.69 -8.83 -6.76
N LEU A 38 -10.80 -8.07 -6.14
CA LEU A 38 -10.73 -6.61 -6.31
C LEU A 38 -10.44 -6.21 -7.76
N ARG A 39 -9.51 -6.90 -8.43
CA ARG A 39 -9.23 -6.64 -9.85
C ARG A 39 -10.44 -6.95 -10.73
N ALA A 40 -11.14 -8.04 -10.45
CA ALA A 40 -12.36 -8.40 -11.18
C ALA A 40 -13.50 -7.38 -11.00
N THR A 41 -13.54 -6.63 -9.90
CA THR A 41 -14.53 -5.55 -9.70
C THR A 41 -14.12 -4.21 -10.30
N GLY A 42 -12.97 -4.13 -10.97
CA GLY A 42 -12.52 -2.95 -11.71
C GLY A 42 -11.52 -2.07 -10.97
N TYR A 43 -11.00 -2.50 -9.82
CA TYR A 43 -9.87 -1.81 -9.19
C TYR A 43 -8.55 -2.21 -9.85
N VAL A 44 -7.65 -1.26 -10.03
CA VAL A 44 -6.24 -1.55 -10.29
C VAL A 44 -5.56 -1.70 -8.94
N ALA A 45 -4.74 -2.73 -8.76
CA ALA A 45 -4.05 -2.95 -7.50
C ALA A 45 -2.55 -2.69 -7.65
N LEU A 46 -1.99 -1.94 -6.71
CA LEU A 46 -0.57 -1.66 -6.59
C LEU A 46 -0.05 -2.39 -5.35
N HIS A 47 0.87 -3.34 -5.57
CA HIS A 47 1.54 -4.06 -4.49
C HIS A 47 2.84 -3.38 -4.12
N ILE A 48 2.99 -3.03 -2.85
CA ILE A 48 4.21 -2.43 -2.30
C ILE A 48 4.54 -3.04 -0.94
N THR A 49 5.80 -2.93 -0.53
CA THR A 49 6.31 -3.41 0.75
C THR A 49 6.48 -2.25 1.71
N ALA A 50 5.98 -2.37 2.94
CA ALA A 50 6.11 -1.32 3.96
C ALA A 50 7.58 -0.95 4.24
N ARG A 51 8.48 -1.95 4.28
CA ARG A 51 9.90 -1.79 4.63
C ARG A 51 10.67 -0.86 3.67
N GLY A 52 10.19 -0.71 2.45
CA GLY A 52 10.84 0.10 1.41
C GLY A 52 10.37 1.55 1.31
N LEU A 53 9.38 1.99 2.10
CA LEU A 53 8.70 3.26 1.87
C LEU A 53 9.42 4.48 2.46
N GLY A 54 10.18 4.31 3.55
CA GLY A 54 10.71 5.45 4.30
C GLY A 54 9.56 6.33 4.81
N ASP A 55 9.62 7.64 4.56
CA ASP A 55 8.49 8.53 4.85
C ASP A 55 7.33 8.26 3.87
N VAL A 56 6.29 7.61 4.42
CA VAL A 56 5.09 7.17 3.70
C VAL A 56 4.37 8.34 3.02
N ALA A 57 4.31 9.51 3.65
CA ALA A 57 3.61 10.67 3.09
C ALA A 57 4.37 11.25 1.89
N ALA A 58 5.67 11.44 2.06
CA ALA A 58 6.54 11.96 1.02
C ALA A 58 6.60 11.00 -0.19
N TYR A 59 6.78 9.70 0.05
CA TYR A 59 6.95 8.72 -1.01
C TYR A 59 5.68 8.49 -1.84
N LEU A 60 4.51 8.49 -1.20
CA LEU A 60 3.25 8.19 -1.88
C LEU A 60 2.66 9.39 -2.63
N MET A 61 2.70 10.58 -2.04
CA MET A 61 1.93 11.76 -2.50
C MET A 61 2.80 12.95 -2.91
N GLN A 62 4.10 12.95 -2.62
CA GLN A 62 5.02 14.03 -3.01
C GLN A 62 6.11 13.54 -3.96
N VAL A 63 6.85 14.50 -4.52
CA VAL A 63 8.07 14.21 -5.28
C VAL A 63 9.14 13.78 -4.28
N HIS A 64 9.70 12.59 -4.46
CA HIS A 64 10.67 12.02 -3.53
C HIS A 64 12.03 11.84 -4.19
N GLY A 65 13.08 12.34 -3.55
CA GLY A 65 14.46 12.21 -4.02
C GLY A 65 15.06 10.86 -3.59
N VAL A 66 15.20 9.93 -4.53
CA VAL A 66 15.89 8.65 -4.30
C VAL A 66 17.36 8.79 -4.69
N ARG A 67 18.25 8.26 -3.85
CA ARG A 67 19.69 8.18 -4.15
C ARG A 67 20.04 6.75 -4.57
N PRO A 68 20.34 6.50 -5.85
CA PRO A 68 20.83 5.20 -6.28
C PRO A 68 22.16 4.85 -5.60
N PRO A 69 22.47 3.55 -5.41
CA PRO A 69 23.74 3.13 -4.84
C PRO A 69 24.89 3.52 -5.77
N HIS A 70 25.65 4.54 -5.40
CA HIS A 70 26.77 5.05 -6.21
C HIS A 70 28.07 4.23 -6.06
N LEU A 71 28.13 3.31 -5.09
CA LEU A 71 29.24 2.37 -4.84
C LEU A 71 30.64 3.03 -4.83
N GLY A 72 30.71 4.30 -4.42
CA GLY A 72 31.95 5.11 -4.44
C GLY A 72 32.46 5.50 -5.84
N LYS A 73 31.76 5.14 -6.93
CA LYS A 73 32.19 5.40 -8.31
C LYS A 73 31.63 6.69 -8.91
N ARG A 74 30.65 7.31 -8.25
CA ARG A 74 30.13 8.63 -8.61
C ARG A 74 30.29 9.59 -7.43
N SER A 75 31.10 10.62 -7.64
CA SER A 75 31.13 11.82 -6.80
C SER A 75 30.72 13.00 -7.67
N ASN A 76 29.87 13.88 -7.12
CA ASN A 76 29.69 15.19 -7.73
C ASN A 76 31.04 15.89 -7.55
N SER A 77 31.66 16.32 -8.64
CA SER A 77 33.10 16.64 -8.80
C SER A 77 33.66 17.72 -7.87
N SER A 78 32.89 18.23 -6.89
CA SER A 78 33.34 19.18 -5.88
C SER A 78 32.61 19.06 -4.52
N GLY A 79 31.84 17.99 -4.27
CA GLY A 79 31.01 17.83 -3.07
C GLY A 79 31.20 16.52 -2.32
N ALA A 80 30.48 16.34 -1.20
CA ALA A 80 30.42 15.08 -0.46
C ALA A 80 30.05 13.92 -1.41
N ALA A 81 30.63 12.74 -1.21
CA ALA A 81 30.39 11.55 -2.01
C ALA A 81 29.00 10.93 -1.72
N VAL A 82 27.94 11.70 -1.97
CA VAL A 82 26.53 11.33 -1.68
C VAL A 82 25.75 10.89 -2.92
N GLY A 83 26.40 10.86 -4.09
CA GLY A 83 25.82 10.44 -5.37
C GLY A 83 24.77 11.41 -5.94
N ASP A 84 24.19 11.00 -7.08
CA ASP A 84 23.11 11.73 -7.75
C ASP A 84 21.77 11.57 -7.00
N VAL A 85 20.91 12.58 -7.07
CA VAL A 85 19.54 12.52 -6.55
C VAL A 85 18.57 12.40 -7.71
N TYR A 86 17.79 11.32 -7.74
CA TYR A 86 16.76 11.08 -8.75
C TYR A 86 15.41 11.42 -8.15
N TYR A 87 14.78 12.47 -8.66
CA TYR A 87 13.45 12.88 -8.21
C TYR A 87 12.38 12.03 -8.89
N LEU A 88 11.80 11.13 -8.11
CA LEU A 88 10.68 10.31 -8.55
C LEU A 88 9.38 11.10 -8.41
N PRO A 89 8.46 11.00 -9.39
CA PRO A 89 7.14 11.60 -9.25
C PRO A 89 6.34 10.89 -8.15
N PRO A 90 5.30 11.52 -7.60
CA PRO A 90 4.51 10.91 -6.54
C PRO A 90 3.86 9.62 -7.02
N MET A 91 4.10 8.53 -6.30
CA MET A 91 3.72 7.18 -6.72
C MET A 91 2.23 7.07 -7.02
N ILE A 92 1.38 7.52 -6.09
CA ILE A 92 -0.07 7.40 -6.24
C ILE A 92 -0.57 8.26 -7.40
N SER A 93 -0.15 9.52 -7.48
CA SER A 93 -0.58 10.44 -8.54
C SER A 93 -0.24 9.91 -9.94
N SER A 94 0.97 9.34 -10.09
CA SER A 94 1.46 8.78 -11.34
C SER A 94 0.62 7.57 -11.77
N HIS A 95 0.27 6.70 -10.83
CA HIS A 95 -0.61 5.56 -11.10
C HIS A 95 -2.04 5.99 -11.40
N LEU A 96 -2.58 6.99 -10.68
CA LEU A 96 -3.93 7.51 -10.91
C LEU A 96 -4.08 8.15 -12.31
N ALA A 97 -3.04 8.82 -12.80
CA ALA A 97 -3.02 9.41 -14.14
C ALA A 97 -3.04 8.35 -15.25
N GLN A 98 -2.50 7.15 -14.98
CA GLN A 98 -2.43 6.04 -15.93
C GLN A 98 -3.64 5.08 -15.81
N LEU A 99 -4.58 5.35 -14.90
CA LEU A 99 -5.73 4.47 -14.70
C LEU A 99 -6.63 4.44 -15.94
N PRO A 100 -7.14 3.26 -16.34
CA PRO A 100 -8.16 3.16 -17.37
C PRO A 100 -9.40 3.98 -16.99
N PRO A 101 -10.08 4.67 -17.93
CA PRO A 101 -11.24 5.52 -17.63
C PRO A 101 -12.41 4.77 -16.98
N LYS A 102 -12.53 3.47 -17.23
CA LYS A 102 -13.59 2.60 -16.67
C LYS A 102 -13.21 1.95 -15.34
N SER A 103 -12.01 2.20 -14.82
CA SER A 103 -11.58 1.63 -13.55
C SER A 103 -12.28 2.32 -12.38
N LYS A 104 -12.54 1.57 -11.30
CA LYS A 104 -13.12 2.12 -10.06
C LYS A 104 -12.12 3.00 -9.30
N GLY A 105 -10.83 2.72 -9.45
CA GLY A 105 -9.78 3.39 -8.70
C GLY A 105 -8.56 2.49 -8.48
N LEU A 106 -7.70 2.93 -7.55
CA LEU A 106 -6.48 2.27 -7.15
C LEU A 106 -6.65 1.63 -5.78
N VAL A 107 -6.23 0.38 -5.61
CA VAL A 107 -6.04 -0.25 -4.30
C VAL A 107 -4.55 -0.34 -4.02
N LEU A 108 -4.11 0.32 -2.96
CA LEU A 108 -2.77 0.18 -2.41
C LEU A 108 -2.74 -1.03 -1.48
N TRP A 109 -2.04 -2.09 -1.89
CA TRP A 109 -1.87 -3.31 -1.10
C TRP A 109 -0.46 -3.33 -0.51
N ILE A 110 -0.37 -3.06 0.79
CA ILE A 110 0.89 -2.95 1.53
C ILE A 110 1.16 -4.25 2.27
N ILE A 111 2.19 -4.97 1.84
CA ILE A 111 2.69 -6.17 2.51
C ILE A 111 3.69 -5.79 3.62
N GLU A 112 3.88 -6.68 4.60
CA GLU A 112 4.75 -6.45 5.77
C GLU A 112 4.36 -5.21 6.59
N GLY A 113 3.08 -4.84 6.59
CA GLY A 113 2.58 -3.64 7.27
C GLY A 113 2.60 -3.70 8.79
N ASN A 114 3.04 -4.81 9.39
CA ASN A 114 3.25 -4.96 10.82
C ASN A 114 4.43 -4.12 11.37
N ILE A 115 5.32 -3.64 10.49
CA ILE A 115 6.44 -2.78 10.89
C ILE A 115 6.07 -1.29 10.97
N LEU A 116 4.92 -0.90 10.39
CA LEU A 116 4.50 0.49 10.34
C LEU A 116 4.11 0.97 11.75
N SER A 117 4.60 2.15 12.09
CA SER A 117 4.21 2.88 13.29
C SER A 117 2.75 3.29 13.26
N ASP A 118 2.18 3.58 14.43
CA ASP A 118 0.78 3.98 14.54
C ASP A 118 0.49 5.28 13.78
N GLN A 119 1.45 6.21 13.74
CA GLN A 119 1.34 7.45 12.97
C GLN A 119 1.28 7.19 11.46
N GLU A 120 2.10 6.27 10.95
CA GLU A 120 2.07 5.88 9.53
C GLU A 120 0.76 5.18 9.17
N VAL A 121 0.25 4.33 10.06
CA VAL A 121 -1.04 3.67 9.89
C VAL A 121 -2.20 4.66 9.92
N GLU A 122 -2.15 5.66 10.81
CA GLU A 122 -3.14 6.74 10.87
C GLU A 122 -3.14 7.58 9.58
N TYR A 123 -1.96 7.91 9.06
CA TYR A 123 -1.84 8.58 7.76
C TYR A 123 -2.49 7.75 6.64
N LEU A 124 -2.17 6.46 6.57
CA LEU A 124 -2.71 5.54 5.57
C LEU A 124 -4.23 5.31 5.72
N MET A 125 -4.75 5.38 6.95
CA MET A 125 -6.19 5.36 7.22
C MET A 125 -6.90 6.60 6.66
N ASN A 126 -6.24 7.76 6.73
CA ASN A 126 -6.79 9.03 6.26
C ASN A 126 -6.57 9.26 4.75
N LEU A 127 -5.65 8.53 4.12
CA LEU A 127 -5.34 8.66 2.69
C LEU A 127 -6.57 8.52 1.76
N PRO A 128 -7.50 7.55 1.95
CA PRO A 128 -8.75 7.49 1.18
C PRO A 128 -9.70 8.68 1.37
N LYS A 129 -9.53 9.48 2.42
CA LYS A 129 -10.30 10.72 2.62
C LYS A 129 -9.70 11.87 1.82
N LEU A 130 -8.37 11.91 1.70
CA LEU A 130 -7.64 12.88 0.89
C LEU A 130 -7.82 12.60 -0.61
N GLU A 131 -7.77 11.33 -0.99
CA GLU A 131 -7.94 10.88 -2.38
C GLU A 131 -8.97 9.74 -2.46
N PRO A 132 -10.26 10.05 -2.71
CA PRO A 132 -11.35 9.06 -2.68
C PRO A 132 -11.22 7.91 -3.67
N ARG A 133 -10.45 8.09 -4.76
CA ARG A 133 -10.18 7.04 -5.76
C ARG A 133 -9.16 6.00 -5.29
N VAL A 134 -8.52 6.23 -4.15
CA VAL A 134 -7.55 5.31 -3.54
C VAL A 134 -8.20 4.60 -2.37
N LYS A 135 -7.96 3.28 -2.30
CA LYS A 135 -8.30 2.43 -1.15
C LYS A 135 -7.02 1.78 -0.64
N VAL A 136 -6.96 1.51 0.66
CA VAL A 136 -5.75 1.01 1.31
C VAL A 136 -6.02 -0.34 1.98
N VAL A 137 -5.12 -1.28 1.78
CA VAL A 137 -5.11 -2.58 2.46
C VAL A 137 -3.72 -2.79 3.03
N ILE A 138 -3.63 -3.07 4.33
CA ILE A 138 -2.36 -3.27 5.04
C ILE A 138 -2.34 -4.65 5.67
N GLU A 139 -1.31 -5.44 5.38
CA GLU A 139 -1.06 -6.71 6.07
C GLU A 139 -0.46 -6.43 7.45
N ARG A 140 -1.33 -6.33 8.47
CA ARG A 140 -0.95 -5.93 9.84
C ARG A 140 -0.36 -7.08 10.67
N GLY A 141 -0.46 -8.32 10.21
CA GLY A 141 0.12 -9.47 10.89
C GLY A 141 -0.37 -10.81 10.35
N GLY A 142 -0.04 -11.88 11.09
CA GLY A 142 -0.41 -13.24 10.75
C GLY A 142 -1.71 -13.69 11.42
N ASP A 143 -2.44 -14.60 10.78
CA ASP A 143 -3.51 -15.38 11.41
C ASP A 143 -3.69 -16.73 10.67
N ARG A 144 -4.23 -17.76 11.33
CA ARG A 144 -4.46 -19.09 10.73
C ARG A 144 -5.48 -19.08 9.60
N THR A 145 -6.26 -18.00 9.49
CA THR A 145 -7.23 -17.79 8.41
C THR A 145 -7.16 -16.35 7.94
N PHE A 146 -7.47 -16.12 6.67
CA PHE A 146 -7.54 -14.76 6.14
C PHE A 146 -8.70 -14.01 6.78
N ARG A 147 -8.38 -12.99 7.58
CA ARG A 147 -9.36 -12.08 8.18
C ARG A 147 -9.02 -10.63 7.89
N TRP A 148 -10.03 -9.78 7.94
CA TRP A 148 -9.87 -8.34 7.77
C TRP A 148 -10.70 -7.57 8.78
N THR A 149 -10.24 -6.39 9.13
CA THR A 149 -10.92 -5.45 10.02
C THR A 149 -10.72 -4.03 9.48
N PRO A 150 -11.62 -3.07 9.81
CA PRO A 150 -11.36 -1.65 9.57
C PRO A 150 -9.99 -1.26 10.14
N LEU A 151 -9.22 -0.47 9.41
CA LEU A 151 -7.85 -0.14 9.82
C LEU A 151 -7.82 0.60 11.17
N GLU A 152 -8.81 1.45 11.43
CA GLU A 152 -9.04 2.12 12.72
C GLU A 152 -9.04 1.15 13.92
N LYS A 153 -9.66 -0.02 13.77
CA LYS A 153 -9.71 -1.02 14.86
C LYS A 153 -8.36 -1.68 15.13
N THR A 154 -7.42 -1.60 14.20
CA THR A 154 -6.07 -2.17 14.37
C THR A 154 -5.15 -1.29 15.20
N LEU A 155 -5.46 0.00 15.33
CA LEU A 155 -4.75 0.96 16.20
C LEU A 155 -5.15 0.84 17.67
N LEU A 156 -6.39 0.39 17.94
CA LEU A 156 -6.90 0.23 19.30
C LEU A 156 -6.44 -1.08 19.97
N ALA A 157 -5.82 -1.97 19.20
CA ALA A 157 -5.45 -3.33 19.63
C ALA A 157 -3.92 -3.53 19.72
N SER A 158 -3.13 -2.49 19.44
CA SER A 158 -1.67 -2.45 19.51
C SER A 158 -1.15 -2.04 20.87
#